data_AF-A0A830CTQ0-F1
#
_entry.id   AF-A0A830CTQ0-F1
#
_cell.length_a   1.000
_cell.length_b   1.000
_cell.length_c   1.000
_cell.angle_alpha   90.00
_cell.angle_beta   90.00
_cell.angle_gamma   90.00
#
_symmetry.space_group_name_H-M   'P 1'
#
loop_
_entity.id
_entity.type
_entity.pdbx_description
1 polymer ?
#
loop_
_entity_poly.entity_id
_entity_poly.type
_entity_poly.pdbx_seq_one_letter_code
_entity_poly.pdbx_strand_id
1 'polypeptide(L)' 'MVTHMECIHNHAAQARGYVLDGCGLFEPGGPTAAPTRMVCAACGCHRNFHRRVVVKPPSPR' A
#
# COMPACT_ATOMS: atom_id res chain seq x y z
N MET A 1 14.86 1.98 -4.80
CA MET A 1 14.00 1.27 -3.83
C MET A 1 12.54 1.38 -4.26
N VAL A 2 11.70 0.37 -4.00
CA VAL A 2 10.26 0.43 -4.29
C VAL A 2 9.50 0.58 -2.98
N THR A 3 8.67 1.61 -2.88
CA THR A 3 7.81 1.90 -1.72
C THR A 3 6.35 1.82 -2.16
N HIS A 4 5.47 1.33 -1.27
CA HIS A 4 4.03 1.30 -1.50
C HIS A 4 3.39 2.39 -0.62
N MET A 5 2.76 3.38 -1.24
CA MET A 5 2.22 4.58 -0.57
C MET A 5 0.74 4.42 -0.23
N GLU A 6 -0.12 5.30 -0.76
CA GLU A 6 -1.52 5.31 -0.41
C GLU A 6 -2.31 4.17 -1.05
N CYS A 7 -3.29 3.65 -0.31
CA CYS A 7 -4.24 2.69 -0.86
C CYS A 7 -5.22 3.39 -1.80
N ILE A 8 -5.44 2.78 -2.96
CA ILE A 8 -6.36 3.23 -4.01
C ILE A 8 -7.52 2.23 -4.21
N HIS A 9 -7.72 1.29 -3.27
CA HIS A 9 -8.84 0.36 -3.29
C HIS A 9 -10.15 1.11 -3.00
N ASN A 10 -11.15 0.96 -3.87
CA ASN A 10 -12.50 1.44 -3.58
C ASN A 10 -13.27 0.38 -2.77
N HIS A 11 -13.34 0.58 -1.46
CA HIS A 11 -14.04 -0.32 -0.53
C HIS A 11 -15.55 -0.35 -0.75
N ALA A 12 -16.12 0.71 -1.34
CA ALA A 12 -17.55 0.82 -1.61
C ALA A 12 -17.95 0.40 -3.03
N ALA A 13 -17.02 -0.14 -3.84
CA ALA A 13 -17.30 -0.51 -5.23
C ALA A 13 -18.51 -1.45 -5.38
N GLN A 14 -18.61 -2.45 -4.49
CA GLN A 14 -19.72 -3.41 -4.45
C GLN A 14 -21.06 -2.75 -4.10
N ALA A 15 -21.02 -1.66 -3.33
CA ALA A 15 -22.19 -0.89 -2.94
C ALA A 15 -22.54 0.24 -3.95
N ARG A 16 -21.93 0.23 -5.15
CA ARG A 16 -22.02 1.32 -6.15
C ARG A 16 -21.57 2.68 -5.61
N GLY A 17 -20.75 2.69 -4.57
CA GLY A 17 -20.16 3.88 -3.97
C GLY A 17 -18.69 4.06 -4.35
N TYR A 18 -18.11 5.16 -3.88
CA TYR A 18 -16.67 5.43 -3.99
C TYR A 18 -16.12 5.89 -2.64
N VAL A 19 -15.43 5.00 -1.94
CA VAL A 19 -14.79 5.26 -0.64
C VAL A 19 -13.42 4.60 -0.64
N LEU A 20 -12.39 5.40 -0.38
CA LEU A 20 -11.01 4.93 -0.23
C LEU A 20 -10.64 4.88 1.24
N ASP A 21 -10.02 3.79 1.69
CA ASP A 21 -9.32 3.76 2.97
C ASP A 21 -7.96 4.41 2.78
N GLY A 22 -7.86 5.70 3.11
CA GLY A 22 -6.69 6.53 2.84
C GLY A 22 -5.51 6.27 3.78
N CYS A 23 -5.03 5.04 3.93
CA CYS A 23 -3.75 4.81 4.63
C CYS A 23 -2.61 5.46 3.83
N GLY A 24 -1.72 6.22 4.50
CA GLY A 24 -0.68 7.00 3.82
C GLY A 24 0.59 6.22 3.43
N LEU A 25 0.81 5.07 4.05
CA LEU A 25 1.96 4.19 3.79
C LEU A 25 1.52 2.73 3.96
N PHE A 26 2.05 1.83 3.13
CA PHE A 26 1.84 0.40 3.30
C PHE A 26 2.65 -0.11 4.50
N GLU A 27 1.93 -0.39 5.57
CA GLU A 27 2.48 -1.09 6.74
C GLU A 27 2.19 -2.60 6.63
N PRO A 28 3.20 -3.48 6.50
CA PRO A 28 2.97 -4.93 6.56
C PRO A 28 2.54 -5.33 7.98
N GLY A 29 1.45 -6.08 8.11
CA GLY A 29 0.96 -6.52 9.43
C GLY A 29 1.86 -7.53 10.15
N GLY A 30 2.01 -7.39 11.48
CA GLY A 30 2.53 -8.43 12.38
C GLY A 30 3.99 -8.29 12.85
N PRO A 31 4.37 -8.97 13.96
CA PRO A 31 5.62 -8.76 14.69
C PRO A 31 6.89 -9.28 14.01
N THR A 32 6.81 -9.68 12.74
CA THR A 32 8.00 -10.08 11.99
C THR A 32 7.79 -9.61 10.57
N ALA A 33 8.67 -8.73 10.13
CA ALA A 33 8.82 -8.23 8.77
C ALA A 33 9.16 -9.37 7.81
N ALA A 34 8.25 -10.33 7.66
CA ALA A 34 8.35 -11.36 6.67
C ALA A 34 8.18 -10.65 5.32
N PRO A 35 9.13 -10.79 4.38
CA PRO A 35 9.03 -10.21 3.03
C PRO A 35 7.80 -10.71 2.24
N THR A 36 7.06 -11.65 2.81
CA THR A 36 5.84 -12.27 2.30
C THR A 36 4.55 -11.60 2.77
N ARG A 37 4.56 -10.63 3.69
CA ARG A 37 3.32 -9.98 4.14
C ARG A 37 2.81 -9.03 3.05
N MET A 38 1.90 -9.54 2.22
CA MET A 38 1.35 -8.80 1.07
C MET A 38 0.11 -7.95 1.43
N VAL A 39 -0.28 -7.90 2.70
CA VAL A 39 -1.51 -7.26 3.18
C VAL A 39 -1.18 -6.13 4.16
N CYS A 40 -1.83 -4.98 3.98
CA CYS A 40 -1.68 -3.80 4.80
C CYS A 40 -2.33 -3.98 6.18
N ALA A 41 -1.61 -3.64 7.24
CA ALA A 41 -2.09 -3.67 8.61
C ALA A 41 -3.20 -2.65 8.90
N ALA A 42 -3.19 -1.51 8.19
CA ALA A 42 -4.12 -0.41 8.41
C ALA A 42 -5.48 -0.63 7.71
N CYS A 43 -5.48 -0.95 6.41
CA CYS A 43 -6.70 -1.08 5.63
C CYS A 43 -7.06 -2.54 5.25
N GLY A 44 -6.20 -3.52 5.53
CA GLY A 44 -6.42 -4.91 5.13
C GLY A 44 -6.30 -5.18 3.63
N CYS A 45 -5.98 -4.17 2.80
CA CYS A 45 -5.82 -4.35 1.36
C CYS A 45 -4.49 -5.00 1.00
N HIS A 46 -4.48 -5.70 -0.13
CA HIS A 46 -3.24 -6.20 -0.73
C HIS A 46 -2.34 -5.04 -1.19
N ARG A 47 -1.01 -5.17 -1.10
CA ARG A 47 -0.03 -4.16 -1.53
C ARG A 47 -0.21 -3.67 -2.98
N ASN A 48 -0.85 -4.47 -3.82
CA ASN A 48 -1.14 -4.11 -5.22
C ASN A 48 -2.18 -2.98 -5.32
N PHE A 49 -3.02 -2.83 -4.30
CA PHE A 49 -3.92 -1.69 -4.19
C PHE A 49 -3.23 -0.45 -3.62
N HIS A 50 -1.93 -0.51 -3.30
CA HIS A 50 -1.18 0.66 -2.90
C HIS A 50 -0.34 1.17 -4.05
N ARG A 51 -0.25 2.50 -4.18
CA ARG A 51 0.55 3.11 -5.24
C ARG A 51 2.02 2.72 -5.09
N ARG A 52 2.58 2.11 -6.14
CA ARG A 52 3.98 1.72 -6.22
C ARG A 52 4.82 2.92 -6.66
N VAL A 53 5.77 3.33 -5.83
CA VAL A 53 6.72 4.40 -6.12
C VAL A 53 8.12 3.83 -6.22
N VAL A 54 8.75 4.01 -7.38
CA VAL A 54 10.16 3.64 -7.60
C VAL A 54 11.03 4.85 -7.31
N VAL A 55 11.68 4.85 -6.15
CA VAL A 55 12.66 5.87 -5.82
C VAL A 55 13.99 5.47 -6.45
N LYS A 56 14.43 6.25 -7.44
CA LYS A 56 15.77 6.11 -8.02
C LYS A 56 16.79 6.57 -6.99
N PRO A 57 17.90 5.84 -6.78
CA PRO A 57 18.99 6.36 -5.97
C PRO A 57 19.49 7.67 -6.60
N PRO A 58 19.90 8.66 -5.78
CA PRO A 58 20.48 9.88 -6.31
C PRO A 58 21.67 9.52 -7.20
N SER A 59 21.69 10.04 -8.43
CA SER A 59 22.85 9.91 -9.30
C SER A 59 24.03 10.62 -8.64
N PRO A 60 25.20 9.98 -8.49
CA PRO A 60 26.39 10.70 -8.02
C PRO A 60 26.69 11.83 -9.02
N ARG A 61 26.85 13.04 -8.51
CA ARG A 61 27.28 14.22 -9.28
C ARG A 61 28.78 14.20 -9.49
#